data_AF-A0A326QUS2-F1
#
_entry.id   AF-A0A326QUS2-F1
#
_cell.length_a   1.000
_cell.length_b   1.000
_cell.length_c   1.000
_cell.angle_alpha   90.00
_cell.angle_beta   90.00
_cell.angle_gamma   90.00
#
_symmetry.space_group_name_H-M   'P 1'
#
loop_
_entity.id
_entity.type
_entity.pdbx_description
1 polymer ?
#
loop_
_entity_poly.entity_id
_entity_poly.type
_entity_poly.pdbx_seq_one_letter_code
_entity_poly.pdbx_strand_id
1 'polypeptide(L)'
;MALLPCGYRNASDRMVILRCCGPETFYLERVAFPFEFLSFEAPASCEVEIWTHSLGGPDLIETLSVNDLLMESDPGALLTEGLQPDAQETHPTMAG
;
A
#
# COMPACT_ATOMS: atom_id res chain seq x y z
N MET A 1 5.68 15.56 -13.77
CA MET A 1 4.79 14.39 -13.96
C MET A 1 4.06 14.15 -12.66
N ALA A 2 2.74 13.94 -12.66
CA ALA A 2 2.00 13.66 -11.43
C ALA A 2 2.09 12.16 -11.11
N LEU A 3 2.33 11.83 -9.84
CA LEU A 3 2.25 10.46 -9.34
C LEU A 3 0.84 10.22 -8.79
N LEU A 4 0.29 9.04 -9.04
CA LEU A 4 -1.04 8.64 -8.58
C LEU A 4 -0.91 7.63 -7.43
N PRO A 5 -1.73 7.76 -6.37
CA PRO A 5 -1.76 6.79 -5.28
C PRO A 5 -2.35 5.47 -5.78
N CYS A 6 -1.58 4.40 -5.64
CA CYS A 6 -1.90 3.06 -6.11
C CYS A 6 -1.89 2.06 -4.95
N GLY A 7 -2.72 1.03 -5.06
CA GLY A 7 -2.84 -0.05 -4.09
C GLY A 7 -2.83 -1.40 -4.78
N TYR A 8 -1.97 -2.30 -4.33
CA TYR A 8 -1.93 -3.69 -4.80
C TYR A 8 -2.05 -4.65 -3.63
N ARG A 9 -2.97 -5.61 -3.71
CA ARG A 9 -3.12 -6.70 -2.75
C ARG A 9 -2.63 -7.99 -3.37
N ASN A 10 -1.61 -8.61 -2.79
CA ASN A 10 -1.23 -9.95 -3.18
C ASN A 10 -2.28 -10.95 -2.67
N ALA A 11 -3.10 -11.51 -3.56
CA ALA A 11 -4.13 -12.48 -3.18
C ALA A 11 -3.59 -13.92 -3.04
N SER A 12 -2.32 -14.16 -3.37
CA SER A 12 -1.70 -15.48 -3.35
C SER A 12 -1.03 -15.82 -2.02
N ASP A 13 -0.76 -17.11 -1.83
CA ASP A 13 0.05 -17.65 -0.72
C ASP A 13 1.57 -17.58 -0.98
N ARG A 14 1.98 -16.93 -2.08
CA ARG A 14 3.38 -16.81 -2.50
C ARG A 14 3.82 -15.36 -2.46
N MET A 15 5.12 -15.15 -2.27
CA MET A 15 5.72 -13.84 -2.45
C MET A 15 5.71 -13.46 -3.94
N VAL A 16 5.40 -12.20 -4.23
CA VAL A 16 5.49 -11.62 -5.57
C VAL A 16 6.31 -10.34 -5.56
N ILE A 17 6.83 -9.97 -6.73
CA ILE A 17 7.56 -8.74 -6.97
C ILE A 17 6.68 -7.87 -7.86
N LEU A 18 6.30 -6.71 -7.34
CA LEU A 18 5.65 -5.65 -8.10
C LEU A 18 6.73 -4.78 -8.72
N ARG A 19 6.70 -4.61 -10.04
CA ARG A 19 7.66 -3.79 -10.80
C ARG A 19 6.92 -2.80 -11.69
N CYS A 20 7.24 -1.52 -11.56
CA CYS A 20 6.75 -0.47 -12.43
C CYS A 20 7.90 0.04 -13.31
N CYS A 21 7.72 -0.06 -14.63
CA CYS A 21 8.63 0.51 -15.62
C CYS A 21 7.89 1.61 -16.37
N GLY A 22 8.15 2.86 -15.99
CA GLY A 22 7.47 4.01 -16.57
C GLY A 22 8.21 4.67 -17.74
N PRO A 23 7.57 5.62 -18.43
CA PRO A 23 8.26 6.45 -19.41
C PRO A 23 9.42 7.23 -18.77
N GLU A 24 10.40 7.55 -19.61
CA GLU A 24 11.67 8.21 -19.25
C GLU A 24 12.57 7.37 -18.33
N THR A 25 12.43 7.53 -17.01
CA THR A 25 13.37 7.00 -15.99
C THR A 25 12.68 6.48 -14.73
N PHE A 26 11.34 6.42 -14.70
CA PHE A 26 10.63 5.94 -13.52
C PHE A 26 10.78 4.42 -13.38
N TYR A 27 11.38 4.01 -12.26
CA TYR A 27 11.52 2.62 -11.87
C TYR A 27 11.10 2.46 -10.41
N LEU A 28 10.19 1.52 -10.15
CA LEU A 28 9.82 1.09 -8.81
C LEU A 28 9.81 -0.43 -8.78
N GLU A 29 10.42 -1.01 -7.76
CA GLU A 29 10.32 -2.44 -7.49
C GLU A 29 10.05 -2.65 -6.00
N ARG A 30 9.05 -3.46 -5.69
CA ARG A 30 8.65 -3.77 -4.32
C ARG A 30 8.27 -5.24 -4.21
N VAL A 31 8.54 -5.80 -3.05
CA VAL A 31 8.12 -7.16 -2.68
C VAL A 31 6.77 -7.08 -1.98
N ALA A 32 5.82 -7.92 -2.40
CA ALA A 32 4.58 -8.16 -1.67
C ALA A 32 4.58 -9.58 -1.09
N PHE A 33 4.51 -9.68 0.23
CA PHE A 33 4.33 -10.94 0.95
C PHE A 33 2.93 -11.53 0.70
N PRO A 34 2.72 -12.83 1.00
CA PRO A 34 1.40 -13.43 0.94
C PRO A 34 0.36 -12.59 1.67
N PHE A 35 -0.75 -12.26 1.00
CA PHE A 35 -1.87 -11.49 1.55
C PHE A 35 -1.56 -10.06 1.99
N GLU A 36 -0.38 -9.54 1.67
CA GLU A 36 0.00 -8.16 1.96
C GLU A 36 -0.75 -7.17 1.05
N PHE A 37 -1.02 -5.98 1.59
CA PHE A 37 -1.45 -4.83 0.82
C PHE A 37 -0.31 -3.81 0.75
N LEU A 38 0.09 -3.45 -0.46
CA LEU A 38 1.10 -2.43 -0.72
C LEU A 38 0.43 -1.16 -1.26
N SER A 39 0.70 -0.04 -0.61
CA SER A 39 0.46 1.30 -1.14
C SER A 39 1.73 1.84 -1.80
N PHE A 40 1.61 2.41 -2.99
CA PHE A 40 2.72 3.04 -3.70
C PHE A 40 2.23 4.17 -4.60
N GLU A 41 3.17 4.87 -5.22
CA GLU A 41 2.88 5.97 -6.13
C GLU A 41 3.52 5.68 -7.49
N ALA A 42 2.78 5.87 -8.58
CA ALA A 42 3.28 5.66 -9.94
C ALA A 42 2.68 6.66 -10.95
N PRO A 43 3.41 7.03 -12.02
CA PRO A 43 2.85 7.81 -13.12
C PRO A 43 1.68 7.10 -13.81
N ALA A 44 0.67 7.86 -14.23
CA ALA A 44 -0.54 7.33 -14.88
C ALA A 44 -0.30 6.48 -16.14
N SER A 45 0.80 6.73 -16.83
CA SER A 45 1.21 6.04 -18.05
C SER A 45 2.09 4.82 -17.82
N CYS A 46 2.35 4.44 -16.56
CA CYS A 46 3.11 3.24 -16.24
C CYS A 46 2.24 1.98 -16.31
N GLU A 47 2.91 0.88 -16.61
CA GLU A 47 2.39 -0.46 -16.36
C GLU A 47 3.09 -1.06 -15.14
N VAL A 48 2.34 -1.89 -14.42
CA VAL A 48 2.76 -2.58 -13.21
C VAL A 48 2.79 -4.08 -13.50
N GLU A 49 3.97 -4.65 -13.52
CA GLU A 49 4.17 -6.08 -13.71
C GLU A 49 4.26 -6.79 -12.36
N ILE A 50 3.58 -7.93 -12.23
CA ILE A 50 3.63 -8.78 -11.06
C ILE A 50 4.39 -10.06 -11.39
N TRP A 51 5.53 -10.26 -10.75
CA TRP A 51 6.41 -11.40 -10.96
C TRP A 51 6.38 -12.36 -9.78
N THR A 52 6.47 -13.66 -10.04
CA THR A 52 6.71 -14.67 -9.00
C THR A 52 8.01 -15.43 -9.26
N HIS A 53 8.47 -16.15 -8.24
CA HIS A 53 9.61 -17.04 -8.36
C HIS A 53 9.11 -18.48 -8.52
N SER A 54 9.31 -19.06 -9.70
CA SER A 54 9.02 -20.47 -9.99
C SER A 54 10.31 -21.31 -9.96
N LEU A 55 10.19 -22.63 -10.02
CA LEU A 55 11.35 -23.54 -10.12
C LEU A 55 12.23 -23.28 -11.37
N GLY A 56 11.68 -22.60 -12.39
CA GLY A 56 12.38 -22.24 -13.62
C GLY A 56 12.95 -20.82 -13.64
N GLY A 57 12.78 -20.03 -12.58
CA GLY A 57 13.17 -18.62 -12.51
C GLY A 57 11.98 -17.67 -12.38
N PRO A 58 12.18 -16.36 -12.63
CA PRO A 58 11.11 -15.37 -12.54
C PRO A 58 10.06 -15.61 -13.63
N ASP A 59 8.79 -15.59 -13.22
CA ASP A 59 7.64 -15.78 -14.08
C ASP A 59 6.69 -14.58 -13.95
N LEU A 60 6.30 -13.98 -15.07
CA LEU A 60 5.37 -12.85 -15.09
C LEU A 60 3.96 -13.39 -14.94
N ILE A 61 3.29 -13.04 -13.84
CA ILE A 61 1.92 -13.45 -13.55
C ILE A 61 0.93 -12.59 -14.34
N GLU A 62 1.08 -11.27 -14.24
CA GLU A 62 0.15 -10.32 -14.86
C GLU A 62 0.79 -8.94 -15.02
N THR A 63 0.18 -8.13 -15.89
CA THR A 63 0.49 -6.72 -16.09
C THR A 63 -0.79 -5.91 -15.89
N LEU A 64 -0.72 -4.90 -15.02
CA LEU A 64 -1.84 -4.05 -14.62
C LEU A 64 -1.55 -2.60 -15.02
N SER A 65 -2.58 -1.87 -15.44
CA SER A 65 -2.43 -0.43 -15.64
C SER A 65 -2.49 0.30 -14.30
N VAL A 66 -1.80 1.44 -14.18
CA VAL A 66 -1.91 2.29 -12.98
C VAL A 66 -3.36 2.72 -12.71
N ASN A 67 -4.18 2.86 -13.74
CA ASN A 67 -5.59 3.23 -13.59
C ASN A 67 -6.41 2.16 -12.87
N ASP A 68 -6.06 0.88 -13.02
CA ASP A 68 -6.73 -0.24 -12.36
C ASP A 68 -6.34 -0.36 -10.87
N LEU A 69 -5.24 0.29 -10.49
CA LEU A 69 -4.67 0.22 -9.15
C LEU A 69 -4.95 1.47 -8.32
N LEU A 70 -5.69 2.44 -8.84
CA LEU A 70 -5.95 3.69 -8.12
C LEU A 70 -6.63 3.43 -6.79
N MET A 71 -6.03 3.96 -5.73
CA MET A 71 -6.70 3.99 -4.43
C MET A 71 -7.74 5.11 -4.43
N GLU A 72 -8.95 4.77 -4.03
CA GLU A 72 -9.93 5.78 -3.63
C GLU A 72 -9.30 6.55 -2.46
N SER A 73 -8.97 7.82 -2.71
CA SER A 73 -8.51 8.70 -1.65
C SER A 73 -9.72 8.95 -0.78
N ASP A 74 -9.85 8.26 0.34
CA ASP A 74 -10.90 8.54 1.31
C ASP A 74 -10.52 9.86 2.01
N PRO A 75 -11.18 10.99 1.72
CA PRO A 75 -10.81 12.26 2.33
C PRO A 75 -11.13 12.30 3.83
N GLY A 76 -11.79 11.26 4.38
CA GLY A 76 -12.16 11.15 5.79
C GLY A 76 -11.09 10.57 6.72
N ALA A 77 -10.00 9.97 6.21
CA ALA A 77 -9.01 9.29 7.05
C ALA A 77 -8.09 10.22 7.86
N LEU A 78 -8.07 11.53 7.57
CA LEU A 78 -7.15 12.50 8.21
C LEU A 78 -7.65 13.11 9.53
N LEU A 79 -8.74 12.63 10.14
CA LEU A 79 -9.36 13.28 11.32
C LEU A 79 -9.32 12.47 12.63
N THR A 80 -8.47 11.44 12.78
CA THR A 80 -8.46 10.63 14.02
C THR A 80 -7.10 10.47 14.68
N GLU A 81 -6.36 11.56 14.85
CA GLU A 81 -5.27 11.63 15.84
C GLU A 81 -5.46 12.86 16.72
N GLY A 82 -6.26 12.72 17.79
CA GLY A 82 -6.54 13.85 18.67
C GLY A 82 -7.57 13.60 19.76
N LEU A 83 -7.49 12.49 20.49
CA LEU A 83 -8.12 12.41 21.81
C LEU A 83 -7.17 11.70 22.78
N GLN A 84 -6.30 12.49 23.42
CA GLN A 84 -5.65 12.09 24.67
C GLN A 84 -6.74 11.96 25.74
N PRO A 85 -6.85 10.84 26.47
CA PRO A 85 -7.57 10.86 27.74
C PRO A 85 -6.66 11.56 28.76
N ASP A 86 -7.00 12.82 29.05
CA ASP A 86 -6.43 13.58 30.16
C ASP A 86 -6.71 12.83 31.47
N ALA A 87 -5.65 12.59 32.23
CA ALA A 87 -5.72 12.00 33.55
C ALA A 87 -6.43 12.96 34.51
N GLN A 88 -7.57 12.54 35.06
CA GLN A 88 -8.11 13.11 36.29
C GLN A 88 -8.37 11.99 37.29
N GLU A 89 -7.30 11.55 37.95
CA GLU A 89 -7.41 10.95 39.28
C GLU A 89 -7.89 12.05 40.24
N THR A 90 -9.20 12.07 40.51
CA THR A 90 -9.75 12.86 41.61
C THR A 90 -10.15 11.92 42.74
N HIS A 91 -9.35 11.95 43.79
CA HIS A 91 -9.57 11.30 45.08
C HIS A 91 -10.75 11.96 45.79
N PRO A 92 -11.73 11.22 46.33
CA PRO A 92 -12.54 11.70 47.44
C PRO A 92 -12.11 11.05 48.75
N THR A 93 -11.85 11.92 49.72
CA THR A 93 -11.75 11.60 51.15
C THR A 93 -13.09 11.08 51.66
N MET A 94 -13.11 9.96 52.38
CA MET A 94 -14.28 9.50 53.13
C MET A 94 -13.99 9.65 54.62
N ALA A 95 -14.70 10.63 55.21
CA ALA A 95 -14.94 10.71 56.64
C ALA A 95 -15.99 9.66 57.02
N GLY A 96 -15.74 8.95 58.12
CA GLY A 96 -16.64 7.97 58.73
C GLY A 96 -15.94 7.23 59.86
#